data_AF-A0ABD6B897-F1
#
_entry.id   AF-A0ABD6B897-F1
#
_cell.length_a   1.000
_cell.length_b   1.000
_cell.length_c   1.000
_cell.angle_alpha   90.00
_cell.angle_beta   90.00
_cell.angle_gamma   90.00
#
_symmetry.space_group_name_H-M   'P 1'
#
loop_
_entity.id
_entity.type
_entity.pdbx_description
1 polymer ?
#
loop_
_entity_poly.entity_id
_entity_poly.type
_entity_poly.pdbx_seq_one_letter_code
_entity_poly.pdbx_strand_id
1 'polypeptide(L)' 'MTGDGADRTPGTAIDPPEWFRSAAAVSNPEIYERFERDWPDCWARAGDLLDWEREYETAFRGGDTPPFEWFPGGELNAS' A
#
# COMPACT_ATOMS: atom_id res chain seq x y z
N MET A 1 -11.47 20.32 34.47
CA MET A 1 -10.34 19.44 34.15
C MET A 1 -10.89 18.02 34.22
N THR A 2 -11.16 17.24 33.17
CA THR A 2 -10.88 17.23 31.72
C THR A 2 -11.67 16.01 31.21
N GLY A 3 -12.27 15.90 30.02
CA GLY A 3 -12.45 16.75 28.85
C GLY A 3 -13.51 16.05 27.98
N ASP A 4 -14.27 16.84 27.24
CA ASP A 4 -15.25 16.43 26.23
C ASP A 4 -14.73 15.27 25.37
N GLY A 5 -15.40 14.13 25.45
CA GLY A 5 -15.31 13.10 24.42
C GLY A 5 -15.93 13.67 23.15
N ALA A 6 -15.08 14.17 22.25
CA ALA A 6 -15.52 14.74 20.98
C ALA A 6 -16.41 13.74 20.23
N ASP A 7 -17.69 14.08 20.20
CA ASP A 7 -18.71 13.53 19.32
C ASP A 7 -18.19 13.57 17.87
N ARG A 8 -17.86 12.40 17.32
CA ARG A 8 -17.62 12.25 15.88
C ARG A 8 -18.92 11.81 15.23
N THR A 9 -19.86 12.72 15.05
CA THR A 9 -20.91 12.52 14.05
C THR A 9 -20.20 12.30 12.69
N PRO A 10 -20.40 11.18 11.98
CA PRO A 10 -19.82 11.02 10.65
C PRO A 10 -20.45 12.09 9.76
N GLY A 11 -19.67 13.09 9.38
CA GLY A 11 -20.08 14.05 8.36
C GLY A 11 -20.44 13.32 7.07
N THR A 12 -21.38 13.85 6.30
CA THR A 12 -21.70 13.34 4.96
C THR A 12 -20.41 13.16 4.17
N ALA A 13 -20.21 11.98 3.58
CA ALA A 13 -19.08 11.72 2.71
C ALA A 13 -19.03 12.77 1.59
N ILE A 14 -17.89 13.43 1.43
CA ILE A 14 -17.68 14.43 0.38
C ILE A 14 -16.88 13.76 -0.73
N ASP A 15 -17.47 13.68 -1.93
CA ASP A 15 -16.76 13.18 -3.11
C ASP A 15 -15.60 14.10 -3.48
N PRO A 16 -14.42 13.54 -3.84
CA PRO A 16 -13.29 14.33 -4.27
C PRO A 16 -13.61 15.06 -5.60
N PRO A 17 -13.11 16.30 -5.78
CA PRO A 17 -13.32 17.05 -7.00
C PRO A 17 -12.68 16.34 -8.21
N GLU A 18 -13.17 16.65 -9.42
CA GLU A 18 -12.72 16.00 -10.66
C GLU A 18 -11.21 16.13 -10.90
N TRP A 19 -10.65 17.33 -10.69
CA TRP A 19 -9.21 17.58 -10.85
C TRP A 19 -8.36 16.67 -9.96
N PHE A 20 -8.87 16.29 -8.79
CA PHE A 20 -8.20 15.39 -7.86
C PHE A 20 -8.29 13.93 -8.34
N ARG A 21 -9.49 13.49 -8.75
CA ARG A 21 -9.69 12.13 -9.29
C ARG A 21 -8.88 11.89 -10.57
N SER A 22 -8.75 12.88 -11.43
CA SER A 22 -7.96 12.79 -12.67
C SER A 22 -6.46 12.64 -12.41
N ALA A 23 -5.97 13.01 -11.22
CA ALA A 23 -4.56 12.90 -10.83
C ALA A 23 -4.28 11.62 -10.02
N ALA A 24 -5.23 10.69 -9.91
CA ALA A 24 -5.04 9.46 -9.17
C ALA A 24 -3.93 8.60 -9.81
N ALA A 25 -2.98 8.13 -9.00
CA ALA A 25 -1.93 7.21 -9.45
C ALA A 25 -2.51 5.88 -9.97
N VAL A 26 -3.68 5.49 -9.46
CA VAL A 26 -4.48 4.37 -9.94
C VAL A 26 -5.95 4.77 -9.89
N SER A 27 -6.66 4.54 -11.00
CA SER A 27 -8.10 4.79 -11.13
C SER A 27 -8.91 3.56 -11.57
N ASN A 28 -8.26 2.49 -12.02
CA ASN A 28 -8.94 1.27 -12.44
C ASN A 28 -9.37 0.43 -11.21
N PRO A 29 -10.68 0.19 -11.00
CA PRO A 29 -11.17 -0.62 -9.87
C PRO A 29 -10.75 -2.10 -9.94
N GLU A 30 -10.40 -2.63 -11.12
CA GLU A 30 -9.90 -4.00 -11.28
C GLU A 30 -8.60 -4.27 -10.48
N ILE A 31 -7.94 -3.22 -9.97
CA ILE A 31 -6.76 -3.36 -9.13
C ILE A 31 -7.04 -4.19 -7.87
N TYR A 32 -8.25 -4.14 -7.32
CA TYR A 32 -8.59 -4.91 -6.12
C TYR A 32 -8.60 -6.41 -6.41
N GLU A 33 -9.32 -6.84 -7.45
CA GLU A 33 -9.36 -8.25 -7.88
C GLU A 33 -7.96 -8.76 -8.26
N ARG A 34 -7.17 -7.89 -8.91
CA ARG A 34 -5.78 -8.19 -9.26
C ARG A 34 -4.93 -8.44 -8.01
N PHE A 35 -5.08 -7.62 -6.99
CA PHE A 35 -4.32 -7.76 -5.74
C PHE A 35 -4.75 -9.01 -4.97
N GLU A 36 -6.04 -9.36 -4.97
CA GLU A 36 -6.52 -10.60 -4.35
C GLU A 36 -5.98 -11.84 -5.08
N ARG A 37 -6.01 -11.83 -6.43
CA ARG A 37 -5.56 -12.96 -7.24
C ARG A 37 -4.05 -13.16 -7.20
N ASP A 38 -3.29 -12.08 -7.30
CA ASP A 38 -1.84 -12.12 -7.46
C ASP A 38 -1.11 -11.86 -6.13
N TRP A 39 -1.80 -11.94 -5.00
CA TRP A 39 -1.17 -11.83 -3.68
C TRP A 39 -0.15 -12.95 -3.46
N PRO A 40 1.07 -12.68 -2.94
CA PRO A 40 1.64 -11.38 -2.58
C PRO A 40 2.47 -10.73 -3.71
N ASP A 41 2.75 -11.45 -4.80
CA ASP A 41 3.58 -11.00 -5.93
C ASP A 41 3.06 -9.70 -6.58
N CYS A 42 1.82 -9.33 -6.29
CA CYS A 42 1.26 -8.06 -6.64
C CYS A 42 2.09 -6.83 -6.26
N TRP A 43 2.87 -6.95 -5.19
CA TRP A 43 3.76 -5.93 -4.67
C TRP A 43 5.10 -5.82 -5.39
N ALA A 44 5.47 -6.75 -6.29
CA ALA A 44 6.69 -6.63 -7.09
C ALA A 44 6.73 -5.29 -7.86
N ARG A 45 5.58 -4.84 -8.39
CA ARG A 45 5.45 -3.54 -9.05
C ARG A 45 5.85 -2.36 -8.16
N ALA A 46 5.63 -2.45 -6.85
CA ALA A 46 6.08 -1.43 -5.91
C ALA A 46 7.59 -1.54 -5.64
N GLY A 47 8.11 -2.77 -5.56
CA GLY A 47 9.55 -3.04 -5.50
C GLY A 47 10.30 -2.46 -6.70
N ASP A 48 9.73 -2.55 -7.91
CA ASP A 48 10.29 -2.01 -9.16
C ASP A 48 10.39 -0.47 -9.18
N LEU A 49 9.76 0.23 -8.23
CA LEU A 49 9.86 1.69 -8.10
C LEU A 49 11.10 2.14 -7.32
N LEU A 50 11.81 1.20 -6.69
CA LEU A 50 12.96 1.48 -5.84
C LEU A 50 14.25 1.14 -6.58
N ASP A 51 15.32 1.86 -6.23
CA ASP A 51 16.66 1.60 -6.74
C ASP A 51 17.40 0.65 -5.80
N TRP A 52 17.58 -0.59 -6.25
CA TRP A 52 18.17 -1.65 -5.44
C TRP A 52 19.67 -1.79 -5.74
N GLU A 53 20.49 -1.77 -4.69
CA GLU A 53 21.90 -2.18 -4.79
C GLU A 53 22.01 -3.70 -4.96
N ARG A 54 21.07 -4.44 -4.36
CA ARG A 54 20.86 -5.88 -4.56
C ARG A 54 19.39 -6.17 -4.72
N GLU A 55 19.04 -6.85 -5.80
CA GLU A 55 17.68 -7.32 -6.07
C GLU A 55 17.15 -8.24 -4.96
N TYR A 56 15.87 -8.08 -4.66
CA TYR A 56 15.16 -8.92 -3.69
C TYR A 56 14.73 -10.27 -4.30
N GLU A 57 14.50 -11.27 -3.45
CA GLU A 57 14.15 -12.64 -3.88
C GLU A 57 12.65 -12.82 -4.15
N THR A 58 11.81 -12.21 -3.31
CA THR A 58 10.35 -12.23 -3.42
C THR A 58 9.78 -10.95 -2.80
N ALA A 59 8.55 -10.56 -3.17
CA ALA A 59 7.93 -9.37 -2.60
C ALA A 59 7.62 -9.54 -1.10
N PHE A 60 7.24 -10.74 -0.68
CA PHE A 60 6.85 -11.02 0.70
C PHE A 60 7.15 -12.45 1.12
N ARG A 61 7.66 -12.61 2.34
CA ARG A 61 7.82 -13.89 3.02
C ARG A 61 7.13 -13.81 4.38
N GLY A 62 6.08 -14.61 4.54
CA GLY A 62 5.29 -14.67 5.78
C GLY A 62 4.11 -15.63 5.64
N GLY A 63 3.52 -16.01 6.78
CA GLY A 63 2.30 -16.82 6.85
C GLY A 63 1.19 -16.10 7.60
N ASP A 64 0.30 -16.84 8.26
CA ASP A 64 -0.76 -16.25 9.11
C ASP A 64 -0.21 -15.61 10.39
N THR A 65 1.02 -15.95 10.78
CA THR A 65 1.67 -15.44 11.99
C THR A 65 3.09 -14.95 11.70
N PRO A 66 3.62 -14.00 12.49
CA PRO A 66 4.96 -13.48 12.32
C PRO A 66 6.05 -14.56 12.45
N PRO A 67 7.25 -14.34 11.87
CA PRO A 67 7.71 -13.08 11.26
C PRO A 67 7.15 -12.81 9.86
N PHE A 68 7.03 -11.52 9.52
CA PHE A 68 6.67 -11.02 8.20
C PHE A 68 7.85 -10.23 7.65
N GLU A 69 8.26 -10.54 6.43
CA GLU A 69 9.42 -9.96 5.79
C GLU A 69 9.03 -9.48 4.39
N TRP A 70 9.33 -8.22 4.07
CA TRP A 70 9.07 -7.61 2.77
C TRP A 70 10.38 -7.46 2.01
N PHE A 71 10.37 -7.80 0.72
CA PHE A 71 11.53 -7.77 -0.16
C PHE A 71 12.79 -8.45 0.42
N PRO A 72 12.69 -9.67 0.99
CA PRO A 72 13.84 -10.40 1.52
C PRO A 72 15.00 -10.49 0.54
N GLY A 73 16.21 -10.38 1.07
CA GLY A 73 17.45 -10.43 0.30
C GLY A 73 17.75 -9.16 -0.50
N GLY A 74 16.83 -8.19 -0.53
CA GLY A 74 17.06 -6.89 -1.18
C GLY A 74 17.91 -5.96 -0.30
N GLU A 75 18.80 -5.21 -0.93
CA GLU A 75 19.60 -4.16 -0.29
C GLU A 75 19.43 -2.86 -1.09
N LEU A 76 19.18 -1.74 -0.43
CA LEU A 76 19.06 -0.43 -1.05
C LEU A 76 19.56 0.69 -0.13
N ASN A 77 19.73 1.87 -0.71
CA ASN A 77 20.05 3.09 0.02
C ASN A 77 18.86 4.06 -0.04
N ALA A 78 18.49 4.65 1.10
CA ALA A 78 17.34 5.57 1.21
C ALA A 78 17.74 7.06 1.32
N SER A 79 19.04 7.38 1.26
CA SER A 79 19.60 8.71 1.55
C SER A 79 20.22 9.39 0.35
#